data_AF-A0A3M1TNI6-F1
#
_entry.id   AF-A0A3M1TNI6-F1
#
_cell.length_a   1.000
_cell.length_b   1.000
_cell.length_c   1.000
_cell.angle_alpha   90.00
_cell.angle_beta   90.00
_cell.angle_gamma   90.00
#
_symmetry.space_group_name_H-M   'P 1'
#
loop_
_entity.id
_entity.type
_entity.pdbx_description
1 polymer ?
#
loop_
_entity_poly.entity_id
_entity_poly.type
_entity_poly.pdbx_seq_one_letter_code
_entity_poly.pdbx_strand_id
1 'polypeptide(L)'
;NLEGVHGGPIPGGSYPDDRSPFGCYDMAGNVAEWVAERAGPYPTAPAVDPQRPVKQRAPVVIRGGSFSLPAGMAKLTTRYAAYPTAVDGTRQDFGFRVALSARPPRPPRSP
;
A
#
# COMPACT_ATOMS: atom_id res chain seq x y z
N ASN A 1 -15.71 2.09 -2.90
CA ASN A 1 -14.29 2.07 -3.30
C ASN A 1 -13.85 0.89 -4.16
N LEU A 2 -14.66 -0.14 -4.39
CA LEU A 2 -14.21 -1.38 -5.05
C LEU A 2 -14.69 -1.48 -6.51
N GLU A 3 -14.29 -2.56 -7.19
CA GLU A 3 -14.62 -2.82 -8.59
C GLU A 3 -16.06 -2.51 -8.99
N GLY A 4 -16.25 -1.85 -10.13
CA GLY A 4 -17.56 -1.67 -10.76
C GLY A 4 -18.48 -0.69 -10.06
N VAL A 5 -18.06 -0.11 -8.93
CA VAL A 5 -18.82 0.94 -8.22
C VAL A 5 -18.56 2.31 -8.83
N HIS A 6 -17.33 2.58 -9.29
CA HIS A 6 -16.89 3.87 -9.82
C HIS A 6 -16.07 3.67 -11.10
N GLY A 7 -16.18 4.61 -12.06
CA GLY A 7 -15.41 4.60 -13.31
C GLY A 7 -13.98 5.16 -13.20
N GLY A 8 -13.54 5.49 -11.99
CA GLY A 8 -12.27 6.16 -11.69
C GLY A 8 -12.02 6.25 -10.18
N PRO A 9 -10.85 6.75 -9.75
CA PRO A 9 -10.59 7.01 -8.34
C PRO A 9 -11.48 8.16 -7.86
N ILE A 10 -11.80 8.14 -6.58
CA ILE A 10 -12.59 9.19 -5.93
C ILE A 10 -11.75 9.92 -4.87
N PRO A 11 -12.16 11.10 -4.40
CA PRO A 11 -11.45 11.80 -3.32
C PRO A 11 -11.25 10.89 -2.10
N GLY A 12 -10.06 10.91 -1.52
CA GLY A 12 -9.76 10.13 -0.33
C GLY A 12 -10.70 10.49 0.83
N GLY A 13 -11.14 9.49 1.59
CA GLY A 13 -12.08 9.67 2.70
C GLY A 13 -13.53 9.92 2.27
N SER A 14 -13.88 9.69 1.00
CA SER A 14 -15.28 9.76 0.52
C SER A 14 -16.21 8.76 1.23
N TYR A 15 -15.65 7.72 1.85
CA TYR A 15 -16.36 6.77 2.70
C TYR A 15 -15.89 6.93 4.15
N PRO A 16 -16.64 7.63 5.01
CA PRO A 16 -16.26 7.84 6.42
C PRO A 16 -16.10 6.55 7.21
N ASP A 17 -16.87 5.51 6.86
CA ASP A 17 -16.84 4.20 7.51
C ASP A 17 -15.66 3.31 7.05
N ASP A 18 -14.95 3.71 5.98
CA ASP A 18 -13.72 3.05 5.50
C ASP A 18 -12.47 3.51 6.28
N ARG A 19 -12.68 3.99 7.50
CA ARG A 19 -11.60 4.44 8.39
C ARG A 19 -11.10 3.26 9.22
N SER A 20 -9.82 2.95 9.10
CA SER A 20 -9.18 1.95 9.96
C SER A 20 -9.15 2.38 11.42
N PRO A 21 -8.93 1.46 12.38
CA PRO A 21 -8.70 1.81 13.79
C PRO A 21 -7.53 2.79 14.02
N PHE A 22 -6.64 2.92 13.04
CA PHE A 22 -5.50 3.84 13.06
C PHE A 22 -5.78 5.17 12.35
N GLY A 23 -6.99 5.36 11.83
CA GLY A 23 -7.42 6.58 11.18
C GLY A 23 -7.10 6.67 9.69
N CYS A 24 -6.62 5.60 9.06
CA CYS A 24 -6.31 5.57 7.63
C CYS A 24 -7.55 5.23 6.81
N TYR A 25 -7.82 6.01 5.77
CA TYR A 25 -8.88 5.77 4.80
C TYR A 25 -8.37 5.02 3.56
N ASP A 26 -9.31 4.43 2.82
CA ASP A 26 -9.11 3.88 1.49
C ASP A 26 -8.00 2.83 1.44
N MET A 27 -7.86 2.03 2.50
CA MET A 27 -6.87 0.93 2.54
C MET A 27 -7.35 -0.29 1.73
N ALA A 28 -8.63 -0.33 1.35
CA ALA A 28 -9.25 -1.38 0.55
C ALA A 28 -10.05 -0.75 -0.62
N GLY A 29 -9.46 -0.76 -1.80
CA GLY A 29 -10.01 -0.16 -3.01
C GLY A 29 -9.46 1.24 -3.29
N ASN A 30 -10.23 2.03 -4.02
CA ASN A 30 -9.82 3.29 -4.63
C ASN A 30 -8.63 3.07 -5.56
N VAL A 31 -7.40 3.19 -5.07
CA VAL A 31 -6.19 2.95 -5.86
C VAL A 31 -5.32 1.87 -5.25
N ALA A 32 -4.70 1.08 -6.11
CA ALA A 32 -3.71 0.11 -5.74
C ALA A 32 -2.41 0.80 -5.34
N GLU A 33 -1.89 0.50 -4.16
CA GLU A 33 -0.79 1.28 -3.59
C GLU A 33 0.54 0.56 -3.68
N TRP A 34 1.53 1.24 -4.27
CA TRP A 34 2.92 0.79 -4.28
C TRP A 34 3.51 0.78 -2.87
N VAL A 35 4.23 -0.31 -2.55
CA VAL A 35 4.99 -0.46 -1.32
C VAL A 35 6.48 -0.49 -1.66
N ALA A 36 7.33 0.14 -0.86
CA ALA A 36 8.78 0.17 -1.10
C ALA A 36 9.45 -1.22 -1.18
N GLU A 37 8.77 -2.25 -0.67
CA GLU A 37 9.23 -3.65 -0.67
C GLU A 37 9.12 -4.29 -2.07
N ARG A 38 10.12 -5.11 -2.43
CA ARG A 38 10.07 -5.97 -3.62
C ARG A 38 9.37 -7.29 -3.33
N ALA A 39 8.76 -7.88 -4.35
CA ALA A 39 8.06 -9.15 -4.23
C ALA A 39 9.00 -10.28 -3.80
N GLY A 40 8.51 -11.14 -2.91
CA GLY A 40 9.25 -12.27 -2.37
C GLY A 40 8.48 -13.00 -1.26
N PRO A 41 8.92 -14.22 -0.90
CA PRO A 41 8.28 -15.02 0.15
C PRO A 41 8.36 -14.32 1.51
N TYR A 42 7.40 -14.52 2.39
CA TYR A 42 7.51 -14.01 3.76
C TYR A 42 8.74 -14.60 4.48
N PRO A 43 9.40 -13.84 5.37
CA PRO A 43 10.42 -14.40 6.24
C PRO A 43 9.87 -15.60 7.03
N THR A 44 10.67 -16.65 7.19
CA THR A 44 10.31 -17.84 7.95
C THR A 44 10.61 -17.71 9.45
N ALA A 45 11.49 -16.78 9.80
CA ALA A 45 11.83 -16.44 11.18
C ALA A 45 11.29 -15.04 11.55
N PRO A 46 10.98 -14.80 12.84
CA PRO A 46 10.63 -13.47 13.33
C PRO A 46 11.72 -12.44 12.98
N ALA A 47 11.31 -11.27 12.50
CA ALA A 47 12.21 -10.18 12.14
C ALA A 47 11.58 -8.83 12.54
N VAL A 48 12.41 -7.92 13.05
CA VAL A 48 12.04 -6.53 13.30
C VAL A 48 12.41 -5.72 12.06
N ASP A 49 11.44 -4.97 11.52
CA ASP A 49 11.57 -4.23 10.25
C ASP A 49 12.24 -5.06 9.14
N PRO A 50 11.59 -6.14 8.66
CA PRO A 50 12.19 -7.02 7.66
C PRO A 50 12.39 -6.28 6.34
N GLN A 51 13.60 -5.80 6.10
CA GLN A 51 14.00 -5.23 4.82
C GLN A 51 14.49 -6.33 3.89
N ARG A 52 14.05 -6.29 2.63
CA ARG A 52 14.59 -7.19 1.60
C ARG A 52 15.70 -6.49 0.83
N PRO A 53 16.82 -7.18 0.57
CA PRO A 53 17.81 -6.71 -0.39
C PRO A 53 17.13 -6.42 -1.72
N VAL A 54 17.29 -5.18 -2.18
CA VAL A 54 16.73 -4.68 -3.43
C VAL A 54 17.48 -5.36 -4.58
N LYS A 55 17.04 -6.56 -5.01
CA LYS A 55 17.43 -7.06 -6.34
C LYS A 55 16.83 -6.09 -7.35
N GLN A 56 17.67 -5.32 -8.03
CA GLN A 56 17.27 -4.18 -8.87
C GLN A 56 16.19 -4.50 -9.92
N ARG A 57 15.97 -5.79 -10.23
CA ARG A 57 15.04 -6.28 -11.25
C ARG A 57 13.85 -7.12 -10.71
N ALA A 58 13.48 -7.04 -9.44
CA ALA A 58 12.25 -7.69 -8.95
C ALA A 58 11.04 -6.74 -8.98
N PRO A 59 9.82 -7.24 -9.25
CA PRO A 59 8.62 -6.42 -9.26
C PRO A 59 8.33 -5.86 -7.86
N VAL A 60 7.70 -4.69 -7.81
CA VAL A 60 7.42 -3.97 -6.57
C VAL A 60 6.06 -4.42 -6.04
N VAL A 61 5.95 -4.59 -4.72
CA VAL A 61 4.71 -5.05 -4.09
C VAL A 61 3.64 -3.97 -4.19
N ILE A 62 2.42 -4.40 -4.45
CA ILE A 62 1.21 -3.59 -4.47
C ILE A 62 0.20 -4.17 -3.49
N ARG A 63 -0.56 -3.29 -2.82
CA ARG A 63 -1.58 -3.62 -1.83
C ARG A 63 -2.88 -2.85 -2.08
N GLY A 64 -3.93 -3.21 -1.34
CA GLY A 64 -5.18 -2.45 -1.24
C GLY A 64 -6.19 -2.69 -2.36
N GLY A 65 -5.74 -3.11 -3.55
CA GLY A 65 -6.63 -3.23 -4.72
C GLY A 65 -7.09 -1.84 -5.20
N SER A 66 -8.01 -1.79 -6.15
CA SER A 66 -8.47 -0.53 -6.76
C SER A 66 -9.93 -0.60 -7.21
N PHE A 67 -10.47 0.52 -7.69
CA PHE A 67 -11.81 0.58 -8.30
C PHE A 67 -11.96 -0.25 -9.60
N SER A 68 -10.85 -0.77 -10.15
CA SER A 68 -10.81 -1.52 -11.41
C SER A 68 -10.38 -2.98 -11.23
N LEU A 69 -10.10 -3.40 -9.99
CA LEU A 69 -9.65 -4.76 -9.67
C LEU A 69 -10.72 -5.49 -8.86
N PRO A 70 -10.85 -6.82 -9.02
CA PRO A 70 -11.75 -7.65 -8.24
C PRO A 70 -11.71 -7.34 -6.75
N ALA A 71 -12.88 -7.27 -6.11
CA ALA A 71 -12.99 -7.00 -4.68
C ALA A 71 -12.13 -7.95 -3.82
N GLY A 72 -11.88 -9.18 -4.29
CA GLY A 72 -10.95 -10.13 -3.65
C GLY A 72 -9.49 -9.68 -3.60
N MET A 73 -9.07 -8.74 -4.45
CA MET A 73 -7.75 -8.11 -4.44
C MET A 73 -7.61 -7.05 -3.34
N ALA A 74 -8.73 -6.52 -2.84
CA ALA A 74 -8.75 -5.50 -1.77
C ALA A 74 -8.72 -6.09 -0.35
N LYS A 75 -8.36 -7.37 -0.22
CA LYS A 75 -8.15 -7.99 1.10
C LYS A 75 -6.85 -7.49 1.73
N LEU A 76 -6.87 -7.35 3.05
CA LEU A 76 -5.72 -6.91 3.87
C LEU A 76 -4.44 -7.73 3.61
N THR A 77 -4.58 -9.03 3.36
CA THR A 77 -3.47 -9.97 3.18
C THR A 77 -3.06 -10.18 1.74
N THR A 78 -3.85 -9.71 0.76
CA THR A 78 -3.52 -9.88 -0.65
C THR A 78 -2.26 -9.08 -0.99
N ARG A 79 -1.35 -9.74 -1.71
CA ARG A 79 -0.14 -9.14 -2.30
C ARG A 79 -0.09 -9.54 -3.75
N TYR A 80 0.11 -8.56 -4.61
CA TYR A 80 0.52 -8.77 -6.00
C TYR A 80 1.67 -7.83 -6.29
N ALA A 81 2.24 -7.94 -7.49
CA ALA A 81 3.41 -7.17 -7.84
C ALA A 81 3.40 -6.87 -9.33
N ALA A 82 3.94 -5.71 -9.67
CA ALA A 82 4.15 -5.30 -11.04
C ALA A 82 5.53 -4.66 -11.17
N TYR A 83 6.07 -4.68 -12.39
CA TYR A 83 7.23 -3.89 -12.70
C TYR A 83 6.79 -2.43 -12.84
N PRO A 84 7.48 -1.46 -12.23
CA PRO A 84 7.16 -0.05 -12.44
C PRO A 84 7.17 0.35 -13.92
N THR A 85 8.02 -0.28 -14.73
CA THR A 85 8.10 -0.09 -16.18
C THR A 85 6.92 -0.65 -16.97
N ALA A 86 6.11 -1.53 -16.36
CA ALA A 86 4.90 -2.08 -16.98
C ALA A 86 3.66 -1.23 -16.68
N VAL A 87 3.79 -0.19 -15.86
CA VAL A 87 2.72 0.74 -15.50
C VAL A 87 3.06 2.07 -16.16
N ASP A 88 2.33 2.41 -17.23
CA ASP A 88 2.45 3.72 -17.83
C ASP A 88 1.77 4.80 -16.97
N GLY A 89 2.04 6.06 -17.27
CA GLY A 89 1.48 7.21 -16.55
C GLY A 89 -0.03 7.44 -16.78
N THR A 90 -0.71 6.58 -17.52
CA THR A 90 -2.14 6.72 -17.83
C THR A 90 -3.04 5.97 -16.84
N ARG A 91 -2.45 5.08 -16.04
CA ARG A 91 -3.14 4.25 -15.05
C ARG A 91 -3.62 5.10 -13.87
N GLN A 92 -4.93 5.24 -13.73
CA GLN A 92 -5.58 6.00 -12.64
C GLN A 92 -5.84 5.16 -11.39
N ASP A 93 -5.66 3.86 -11.48
CA ASP A 93 -5.93 2.87 -10.45
C ASP A 93 -4.67 2.42 -9.70
N PHE A 94 -3.53 3.05 -9.96
CA PHE A 94 -2.33 2.96 -9.13
C PHE A 94 -2.03 4.28 -8.43
N GLY A 95 -1.55 4.18 -7.19
CA GLY A 95 -1.09 5.30 -6.39
C GLY A 95 -0.06 4.86 -5.35
N PHE A 96 0.12 5.68 -4.32
CA PHE A 96 0.94 5.36 -3.17
C PHE A 96 0.48 6.18 -1.96
N ARG A 97 0.82 5.71 -0.76
CA ARG A 97 0.74 6.49 0.46
C ARG A 97 2.11 6.62 1.08
N VAL A 98 2.36 7.78 1.70
CA VAL A 98 3.63 8.06 2.35
C VAL A 98 3.62 7.45 3.75
N ALA A 99 4.75 6.87 4.13
CA ALA A 99 5.04 6.48 5.50
C ALA A 99 6.29 7.23 5.98
N LEU A 100 6.35 7.51 7.28
CA LEU A 100 7.49 8.14 7.93
C LEU A 100 7.85 7.36 9.18
N SER A 101 9.15 7.15 9.42
CA SER A 101 9.64 6.57 10.66
C SER A 101 9.25 7.44 11.84
N ALA A 102 8.76 6.82 12.92
CA ALA A 102 8.49 7.53 14.16
C ALA A 102 9.78 8.23 14.64
N ARG A 103 9.65 9.49 15.02
CA ARG A 103 10.76 10.23 15.63
C ARG A 103 11.17 9.49 16.92
N PRO A 104 12.47 9.22 17.15
CA PRO A 104 12.90 8.63 18.40
C PRO A 104 12.51 9.54 19.58
N PRO A 105 12.20 8.97 20.76
CA PRO A 105 11.85 9.75 21.94
C PRO A 105 12.95 10.78 22.23
N ARG A 106 12.54 12.02 22.54
CA ARG A 106 13.49 13.07 22.92
C ARG A 106 14.19 12.62 24.21
N PRO A 107 15.52 12.68 24.32
CA PRO A 107 16.19 12.40 25.58
C PRO A 107 15.66 13.35 26.67
N PRO A 108 15.62 12.91 27.94
CA PRO A 108 15.20 13.77 29.04
C PRO A 108 16.08 15.04 29.05
N ARG A 109 15.47 16.19 29.34
CA ARG A 109 16.25 17.43 29.53
C ARG A 109 17.14 17.23 30.76
N SER A 110 18.44 17.47 30.61
CA SER A 110 19.34 17.61 31.75
C SER A 110 18.79 18.72 32.67
N PRO A 111 18.89 18.55 34.00
CA PRO A 111 18.43 19.55 34.96
C PRO A 111 19.13 20.89 34.80
#